data_AF-A0A2S9A2G1-F1
#
_entry.id   AF-A0A2S9A2G1-F1
#
_cell.length_a   1.000
_cell.length_b   1.000
_cell.length_c   1.000
_cell.angle_alpha   90.00
_cell.angle_beta   90.00
_cell.angle_gamma   90.00
#
_symmetry.space_group_name_H-M   'P 1'
#
loop_
_entity.id
_entity.type
_entity.pdbx_description
1 polymer ?
#
loop_
_entity_poly.entity_id
_entity_poly.type
_entity_poly.pdbx_seq_one_letter_code
_entity_poly.pdbx_strand_id
1 'polypeptide(L)'
;MSGPCGSPRDAAGELRPGDAHRDTGLSSRPLRGLQIEARGVVTEPTSSGGRTAASAEHDHRTRAGDDRRDPPEFRGDRPEGIHASSLPITFPQGICTSTGQILRIHPAELRPSCKTRGASSCTDEGRHLFHPDSADRPPCSPAAAQAVGMDLHTWLSLRSGIGHRDDAAAAGFSPARVRAAIRGGAVQRIRAKWIALHSAPIELVRAAAAGGALTCVSLARRREWWVPPDDDGTLHLHLPRHESVRDRGVQAHWAKPLGPDRPRSLEASVEDALSHAAQCFPLDQATAIWESAIRAEAIALESLRQVTWRSTAARRVAEHTRGDTGSSLETIFHVRLSGWGVRLRFQVHLAGHDVDFLIGTHLIVQVDGWAHHSTSADRTRDIAHDAELRLRGYTVLRFSYRQIIYDWQSVERILIAAICRGAHLAPVRA
;
A
#
# COMPACT_ATOMS: atom_id res chain seq x y z
N MET A 1 53.53 25.37 -20.23
CA MET A 1 54.08 24.08 -19.78
C MET A 1 53.57 23.00 -20.72
N SER A 2 54.49 22.12 -21.09
CA SER A 2 54.28 20.78 -21.66
C SER A 2 53.85 20.66 -23.13
N GLY A 3 54.86 20.30 -23.92
CA GLY A 3 54.76 19.78 -25.28
C GLY A 3 54.38 18.28 -25.36
N PRO A 4 54.56 17.67 -26.54
CA PRO A 4 53.73 16.58 -27.07
C PRO A 4 54.47 15.22 -27.13
N CYS A 5 53.76 14.11 -27.42
CA CYS A 5 54.19 13.07 -28.39
C CYS A 5 53.21 11.89 -28.48
N GLY A 6 53.10 11.30 -29.67
CA GLY A 6 53.12 9.84 -29.82
C GLY A 6 51.82 9.13 -30.22
N SER A 7 51.63 8.92 -31.54
CA SER A 7 50.91 7.75 -32.07
C SER A 7 51.88 6.57 -32.21
N PRO A 8 51.36 5.33 -32.36
CA PRO A 8 51.52 4.72 -33.69
C PRO A 8 50.31 3.90 -34.20
N ARG A 9 50.17 3.97 -35.54
CA ARG A 9 49.60 3.02 -36.52
C ARG A 9 50.09 1.57 -36.32
N ASP A 10 49.60 0.49 -36.90
CA ASP A 10 48.49 0.04 -37.76
C ASP A 10 48.67 -1.50 -37.82
N ALA A 11 47.61 -2.30 -37.93
CA ALA A 11 47.58 -3.52 -38.79
C ALA A 11 46.22 -4.24 -38.70
N ALA A 12 45.49 -4.18 -39.82
CA ALA A 12 44.71 -5.21 -40.52
C ALA A 12 43.80 -6.18 -39.70
N GLY A 13 42.54 -6.45 -40.07
CA GLY A 13 41.84 -6.18 -41.32
C GLY A 13 40.35 -6.52 -41.22
N GLU A 14 39.62 -5.98 -42.18
CA GLU A 14 38.18 -6.12 -42.39
C GLU A 14 37.75 -7.56 -42.65
N LEU A 15 36.50 -7.89 -42.29
CA LEU A 15 35.53 -8.56 -43.17
C LEU A 15 34.12 -8.49 -42.55
N ARG A 16 33.16 -8.04 -43.38
CA ARG A 16 31.71 -7.95 -43.13
C ARG A 16 30.97 -9.04 -43.97
N PRO A 17 29.65 -9.23 -43.81
CA PRO A 17 28.99 -10.56 -43.75
C PRO A 17 28.15 -10.95 -45.00
N GLY A 18 27.62 -12.18 -44.98
CA GLY A 18 26.64 -12.81 -45.91
C GLY A 18 27.01 -14.30 -46.08
N ASP A 19 26.16 -15.33 -46.15
CA ASP A 19 24.74 -15.46 -46.45
C ASP A 19 24.21 -16.84 -45.96
N ALA A 20 22.90 -17.02 -46.06
CA ALA A 20 22.05 -18.16 -45.67
C ALA A 20 22.38 -19.54 -46.28
N HIS A 21 21.98 -20.63 -45.60
CA HIS A 21 21.04 -21.65 -46.14
C HIS A 21 20.72 -22.84 -45.18
N ARG A 22 19.40 -23.10 -45.03
CA ARG A 22 18.61 -24.36 -45.07
C ARG A 22 18.87 -25.60 -44.17
N ASP A 23 17.78 -25.95 -43.47
CA ASP A 23 17.03 -27.21 -43.39
C ASP A 23 17.67 -28.57 -43.02
N THR A 24 17.10 -29.17 -41.98
CA THR A 24 16.62 -30.57 -41.75
C THR A 24 16.66 -30.81 -40.22
N GLY A 25 15.72 -31.40 -39.48
CA GLY A 25 14.59 -32.29 -39.73
C GLY A 25 14.64 -33.38 -38.63
N LEU A 26 13.51 -33.66 -37.95
CA LEU A 26 13.22 -34.82 -37.06
C LEU A 26 13.85 -34.78 -35.64
N SER A 27 13.32 -35.39 -34.57
CA SER A 27 12.02 -35.93 -34.14
C SER A 27 12.22 -36.47 -32.69
N SER A 28 11.17 -36.41 -31.86
CA SER A 28 10.80 -37.38 -30.80
C SER A 28 11.69 -37.70 -29.57
N ARG A 29 11.24 -37.17 -28.41
CA ARG A 29 10.86 -37.86 -27.13
C ARG A 29 11.89 -38.60 -26.23
N PRO A 30 11.56 -38.77 -24.91
CA PRO A 30 12.53 -38.86 -23.80
C PRO A 30 12.73 -40.28 -23.26
N LEU A 31 13.77 -40.48 -22.43
CA LEU A 31 13.96 -41.70 -21.64
C LEU A 31 14.21 -41.43 -20.15
N ARG A 32 13.55 -42.29 -19.36
CA ARG A 32 13.57 -42.45 -17.92
C ARG A 32 14.83 -43.21 -17.46
N GLY A 33 15.22 -42.93 -16.20
CA GLY A 33 15.33 -43.97 -15.16
C GLY A 33 16.70 -44.58 -14.90
N LEU A 34 17.17 -44.46 -13.66
CA LEU A 34 17.56 -45.62 -12.86
C LEU A 34 17.57 -45.27 -11.35
N GLN A 35 16.78 -46.03 -10.58
CA GLN A 35 16.87 -46.19 -9.12
C GLN A 35 17.87 -47.31 -8.81
N ILE A 36 18.59 -47.25 -7.67
CA ILE A 36 18.93 -48.36 -6.73
C ILE A 36 19.24 -47.66 -5.38
N GLU A 37 18.42 -47.74 -4.31
CA GLU A 37 18.44 -48.72 -3.18
C GLU A 37 19.84 -48.92 -2.52
N ALA A 38 20.04 -49.14 -1.22
CA ALA A 38 19.29 -49.06 0.03
C ALA A 38 20.29 -49.35 1.19
N ARG A 39 19.90 -49.05 2.44
CA ARG A 39 20.45 -49.53 3.74
C ARG A 39 21.80 -48.94 4.17
N GLY A 40 22.05 -48.59 5.43
CA GLY A 40 21.27 -48.65 6.66
C GLY A 40 22.22 -48.46 7.87
N VAL A 41 21.67 -47.87 8.93
CA VAL A 41 21.96 -48.15 10.36
C VAL A 41 23.26 -47.58 11.00
N VAL A 42 23.05 -46.61 11.91
CA VAL A 42 23.53 -46.46 13.32
C VAL A 42 25.04 -46.67 13.57
N THR A 43 25.85 -45.76 14.13
CA THR A 43 25.90 -45.26 15.53
C THR A 43 27.02 -44.19 15.64
N GLU A 44 26.77 -43.10 16.39
CA GLU A 44 27.79 -42.32 17.14
C GLU A 44 28.54 -43.22 18.16
N PRO A 45 29.68 -42.89 18.84
CA PRO A 45 29.92 -41.58 19.47
C PRO A 45 31.37 -41.14 19.86
N THR A 46 31.46 -39.85 20.23
CA THR A 46 32.16 -39.24 21.39
C THR A 46 33.67 -39.37 21.67
N SER A 47 34.18 -38.24 22.19
CA SER A 47 35.19 -38.04 23.24
C SER A 47 36.66 -37.96 22.74
N SER A 48 37.58 -37.19 23.32
CA SER A 48 37.74 -36.75 24.71
C SER A 48 38.88 -35.71 24.84
N GLY A 49 38.95 -35.04 26.00
CA GLY A 49 40.18 -34.47 26.57
C GLY A 49 40.27 -32.94 26.50
N GLY A 50 40.41 -32.16 27.58
CA GLY A 50 40.64 -32.45 28.99
C GLY A 50 41.78 -31.60 29.55
N ARG A 51 41.43 -30.60 30.39
CA ARG A 51 42.15 -30.11 31.60
C ARG A 51 43.52 -29.40 31.41
N THR A 52 44.02 -28.46 32.23
CA THR A 52 43.60 -27.52 33.32
C THR A 52 44.86 -26.76 33.78
N ALA A 53 44.66 -25.69 34.58
CA ALA A 53 45.55 -25.00 35.54
C ALA A 53 46.13 -23.66 35.01
N ALA A 54 45.94 -22.46 35.59
CA ALA A 54 45.74 -21.90 36.95
C ALA A 54 47.01 -21.26 37.55
N SER A 55 46.80 -20.07 38.16
CA SER A 55 47.67 -19.22 39.03
C SER A 55 48.38 -18.06 38.31
N ALA A 56 48.46 -16.80 38.79
CA ALA A 56 47.99 -16.13 40.02
C ALA A 56 48.02 -14.57 39.87
N GLU A 57 47.49 -13.91 40.90
CA GLU A 57 47.11 -12.51 41.19
C GLU A 57 48.17 -11.38 41.11
N HIS A 58 47.70 -10.12 40.90
CA HIS A 58 47.93 -9.02 41.88
C HIS A 58 46.97 -7.81 41.74
N ASP A 59 46.21 -7.60 42.83
CA ASP A 59 45.68 -6.41 43.53
C ASP A 59 45.71 -4.96 42.95
N HIS A 60 44.56 -4.25 43.04
CA HIS A 60 44.46 -3.00 43.83
C HIS A 60 43.00 -2.50 44.06
N ARG A 61 42.71 -2.11 45.32
CA ARG A 61 41.46 -1.57 45.89
C ARG A 61 41.31 -0.05 45.75
N THR A 62 40.07 0.46 45.70
CA THR A 62 39.45 1.54 46.55
C THR A 62 38.14 2.04 45.90
N ARG A 63 37.08 2.53 46.56
CA ARG A 63 36.53 2.48 47.94
C ARG A 63 35.05 2.96 47.83
N ALA A 64 34.24 2.50 48.78
CA ALA A 64 32.82 2.76 48.97
C ALA A 64 32.38 4.23 49.12
N GLY A 65 31.11 4.49 48.79
CA GLY A 65 30.30 5.61 49.28
C GLY A 65 28.85 5.15 49.48
N ASP A 66 28.47 5.06 50.75
CA ASP A 66 27.15 4.76 51.31
C ASP A 66 26.30 6.04 51.32
N ASP A 67 25.05 6.00 50.83
CA ASP A 67 24.06 7.03 51.15
C ASP A 67 22.66 6.39 51.20
N ARG A 68 22.25 6.03 52.42
CA ARG A 68 20.87 5.69 52.77
C ARG A 68 20.04 6.97 52.77
N ARG A 69 18.99 7.02 51.96
CA ARG A 69 17.83 7.90 52.18
C ARG A 69 16.54 7.14 51.95
N ASP A 70 15.74 7.11 53.01
CA ASP A 70 14.38 6.60 53.05
C ASP A 70 13.44 7.36 52.08
N PRO A 71 12.41 6.70 51.54
CA PRO A 71 11.47 7.29 50.59
C PRO A 71 10.37 8.10 51.30
N PRO A 72 9.84 9.18 50.67
CA PRO A 72 8.60 9.78 51.15
C PRO A 72 7.38 8.96 50.70
N GLU A 73 6.59 8.53 51.68
CA GLU A 73 5.21 8.08 51.51
C GLU A 73 4.38 9.19 50.84
N PHE A 74 3.64 8.85 49.79
CA PHE A 74 2.50 9.67 49.35
C PHE A 74 1.27 8.82 49.11
N ARG A 75 0.18 9.28 49.76
CA ARG A 75 -1.16 8.72 49.82
C ARG A 75 -1.76 8.52 48.44
N GLY A 76 -2.60 7.50 48.35
CA GLY A 76 -3.32 7.15 47.14
C GLY A 76 -4.42 8.14 46.77
N ASP A 77 -4.72 8.16 45.48
CA ASP A 77 -6.04 8.45 44.95
C ASP A 77 -6.32 7.49 43.79
N ARG A 78 -7.51 6.87 43.84
CA ARG A 78 -8.08 6.08 42.74
C ARG A 78 -8.65 7.03 41.68
N PRO A 79 -8.74 6.60 40.41
CA PRO A 79 -9.00 7.48 39.29
C PRO A 79 -10.50 7.79 39.10
N GLU A 80 -10.81 9.05 38.81
CA GLU A 80 -12.09 9.46 38.21
C GLU A 80 -12.11 9.10 36.72
N GLY A 81 -13.26 8.59 36.28
CA GLY A 81 -13.42 7.88 35.02
C GLY A 81 -13.44 8.76 33.78
N ILE A 82 -12.99 8.16 32.68
CA ILE A 82 -13.32 8.61 31.32
C ILE A 82 -14.10 7.48 30.66
N HIS A 83 -15.34 7.81 30.31
CA HIS A 83 -16.29 6.96 29.61
C HIS A 83 -15.76 6.57 28.22
N ALA A 84 -15.49 5.28 28.02
CA ALA A 84 -15.44 4.67 26.69
C ALA A 84 -16.78 3.96 26.44
N SER A 85 -17.57 4.51 25.51
CA SER A 85 -18.81 3.95 25.00
C SER A 85 -18.57 2.52 24.50
N SER A 86 -19.04 1.55 25.28
CA SER A 86 -19.00 0.14 24.93
C SER A 86 -20.37 -0.25 24.38
N LEU A 87 -20.48 -0.43 23.06
CA LEU A 87 -21.59 -1.18 22.48
C LEU A 87 -21.21 -2.67 22.49
N PRO A 88 -21.99 -3.56 23.13
CA PRO A 88 -21.71 -4.98 23.10
C PRO A 88 -22.15 -5.56 21.76
N ILE A 89 -21.20 -5.94 20.90
CA ILE A 89 -21.45 -6.89 19.83
C ILE A 89 -21.26 -8.28 20.43
N THR A 90 -22.37 -8.95 20.69
CA THR A 90 -22.40 -10.35 21.13
C THR A 90 -22.02 -11.24 19.95
N PHE A 91 -20.89 -11.94 20.04
CA PHE A 91 -20.56 -13.04 19.12
C PHE A 91 -20.90 -14.38 19.79
N PRO A 92 -21.58 -15.31 19.08
CA PRO A 92 -21.91 -16.61 19.64
C PRO A 92 -20.64 -17.48 19.75
N GLN A 93 -20.50 -18.15 20.89
CA GLN A 93 -19.41 -19.09 21.12
C GLN A 93 -19.57 -20.31 20.21
N GLY A 94 -18.61 -20.53 19.32
CA GLY A 94 -18.52 -21.73 18.48
C GLY A 94 -17.76 -22.83 19.21
N ILE A 95 -18.48 -23.88 19.61
CA ILE A 95 -17.88 -25.15 20.03
C ILE A 95 -17.40 -25.88 18.79
N CYS A 96 -16.13 -26.29 18.81
CA CYS A 96 -15.50 -27.09 17.78
C CYS A 96 -15.95 -28.56 17.94
N THR A 97 -16.68 -29.11 16.98
CA THR A 97 -16.86 -30.57 16.87
C THR A 97 -16.57 -31.05 15.47
N SER A 98 -15.61 -31.97 15.38
CA SER A 98 -15.31 -32.80 14.23
C SER A 98 -16.54 -33.63 13.84
N THR A 99 -17.05 -33.47 12.62
CA THR A 99 -17.44 -34.53 11.66
C THR A 99 -18.18 -33.82 10.51
N GLY A 100 -17.72 -34.02 9.27
CA GLY A 100 -18.30 -33.39 8.09
C GLY A 100 -19.67 -33.96 7.72
N GLN A 101 -20.66 -33.08 7.60
CA GLN A 101 -21.78 -33.18 6.65
C GLN A 101 -22.54 -31.84 6.62
N ILE A 102 -22.60 -31.19 5.46
CA ILE A 102 -23.35 -29.97 5.23
C ILE A 102 -24.79 -30.36 4.87
N LEU A 103 -25.72 -30.19 5.81
CA LEU A 103 -27.15 -30.33 5.55
C LEU A 103 -27.72 -29.00 5.06
N ARG A 104 -28.28 -28.97 3.84
CA ARG A 104 -29.04 -27.85 3.29
C ARG A 104 -30.36 -27.71 4.04
N ILE A 105 -30.70 -26.49 4.48
CA ILE A 105 -32.05 -26.14 4.94
C ILE A 105 -32.45 -24.82 4.27
N HIS A 106 -33.49 -24.87 3.43
CA HIS A 106 -34.31 -23.73 3.01
C HIS A 106 -35.42 -23.53 4.04
N PRO A 107 -35.84 -22.29 4.30
CA PRO A 107 -37.27 -22.02 4.22
C PRO A 107 -37.64 -20.73 3.50
N ALA A 108 -38.87 -20.76 3.02
CA ALA A 108 -39.55 -19.83 2.15
C ALA A 108 -40.15 -18.62 2.88
N GLU A 109 -40.42 -17.60 2.07
CA GLU A 109 -41.57 -16.67 2.06
C GLU A 109 -42.18 -16.21 3.39
N LEU A 110 -42.17 -14.89 3.60
CA LEU A 110 -43.28 -14.13 4.19
C LEU A 110 -43.24 -12.69 3.65
N ARG A 111 -44.18 -12.36 2.75
CA ARG A 111 -44.60 -10.98 2.43
C ARG A 111 -45.64 -10.55 3.48
N PRO A 112 -45.83 -9.23 3.65
CA PRO A 112 -47.18 -8.73 3.40
C PRO A 112 -47.21 -7.48 2.52
N SER A 113 -48.18 -7.50 1.62
CA SER A 113 -48.71 -6.37 0.87
C SER A 113 -49.74 -5.64 1.73
N CYS A 114 -49.78 -4.31 1.71
CA CYS A 114 -51.03 -3.58 1.86
C CYS A 114 -51.04 -2.32 1.00
N LYS A 115 -51.96 -2.30 0.02
CA LYS A 115 -52.44 -1.14 -0.72
C LYS A 115 -53.68 -0.60 0.01
N THR A 116 -53.81 0.72 0.14
CA THR A 116 -55.05 1.53 -0.08
C THR A 116 -54.72 3.00 0.23
N ARG A 117 -54.67 3.87 -0.78
CA ARG A 117 -55.73 4.80 -1.26
C ARG A 117 -56.14 5.87 -0.23
N GLY A 118 -55.95 7.13 -0.61
CA GLY A 118 -56.62 8.29 -0.02
C GLY A 118 -56.10 9.59 -0.65
N ALA A 119 -56.84 10.10 -1.63
CA ALA A 119 -56.56 11.36 -2.33
C ALA A 119 -57.17 12.57 -1.59
N SER A 120 -56.55 13.74 -1.76
CA SER A 120 -57.07 15.13 -1.69
C SER A 120 -55.96 16.04 -1.16
N SER A 121 -55.72 17.28 -1.57
CA SER A 121 -56.15 18.14 -2.68
C SER A 121 -55.50 19.51 -2.40
N CYS A 122 -55.06 20.23 -3.45
CA CYS A 122 -54.90 21.71 -3.50
C CYS A 122 -53.80 22.31 -2.59
N THR A 123 -53.02 23.35 -2.93
CA THR A 123 -53.05 24.48 -3.89
C THR A 123 -51.58 24.83 -4.23
N ASP A 124 -51.25 25.07 -5.50
CA ASP A 124 -51.03 26.41 -6.11
C ASP A 124 -49.78 27.15 -5.59
N GLU A 125 -48.94 27.56 -6.55
CA GLU A 125 -48.09 28.77 -6.62
C GLU A 125 -46.78 28.51 -7.41
N GLY A 126 -46.57 29.29 -8.47
CA GLY A 126 -45.21 29.64 -8.93
C GLY A 126 -44.69 29.02 -10.24
N ARG A 127 -45.36 29.26 -11.37
CA ARG A 127 -44.70 29.20 -12.69
C ARG A 127 -43.78 30.41 -12.86
N HIS A 128 -42.47 30.21 -12.75
CA HIS A 128 -41.49 31.15 -13.31
C HIS A 128 -40.92 30.60 -14.62
N LEU A 129 -41.21 31.36 -15.68
CA LEU A 129 -40.67 31.20 -17.03
C LEU A 129 -39.16 31.48 -17.01
N PHE A 130 -38.34 30.49 -17.34
CA PHE A 130 -36.92 30.67 -17.61
C PHE A 130 -36.74 31.16 -19.05
N HIS A 131 -36.28 32.41 -19.20
CA HIS A 131 -35.65 32.91 -20.43
C HIS A 131 -34.17 32.48 -20.45
N PRO A 132 -33.63 32.01 -21.58
CA PRO A 132 -32.20 31.79 -21.72
C PRO A 132 -31.57 32.96 -22.49
N ASP A 133 -30.77 33.80 -21.82
CA ASP A 133 -29.59 34.41 -22.44
C ASP A 133 -28.75 35.16 -21.40
N SER A 134 -27.52 34.68 -21.21
CA SER A 134 -26.27 35.48 -21.20
C SER A 134 -25.19 34.84 -20.31
N ALA A 135 -24.24 34.18 -20.96
CA ALA A 135 -22.80 34.21 -20.66
C ALA A 135 -22.32 34.16 -19.19
N ASP A 136 -22.41 32.99 -18.56
CA ASP A 136 -21.47 32.61 -17.47
C ASP A 136 -20.38 31.71 -18.04
N ARG A 137 -19.31 32.33 -18.52
CA ARG A 137 -18.04 31.64 -18.75
C ARG A 137 -17.43 31.37 -17.37
N PRO A 138 -17.11 30.11 -17.00
CA PRO A 138 -16.57 29.82 -15.67
C PRO A 138 -15.28 30.64 -15.44
N PRO A 139 -15.02 31.10 -14.20
CA PRO A 139 -13.85 31.91 -13.92
C PRO A 139 -12.58 31.18 -14.38
N CYS A 140 -11.78 31.89 -15.16
CA CYS A 140 -10.46 31.41 -15.58
C CYS A 140 -9.68 30.96 -14.34
N SER A 141 -9.25 29.70 -14.33
CA SER A 141 -8.26 29.22 -13.37
C SER A 141 -7.07 30.19 -13.34
N PRO A 142 -6.43 30.45 -12.18
CA PRO A 142 -5.28 31.35 -12.07
C PRO A 142 -4.10 31.00 -13.01
N ALA A 143 -4.08 29.79 -13.58
CA ALA A 143 -3.15 29.38 -14.62
C ALA A 143 -3.36 30.07 -15.98
N ALA A 144 -4.56 30.58 -16.30
CA ALA A 144 -4.85 31.22 -17.58
C ALA A 144 -4.29 32.65 -17.68
N ALA A 145 -4.16 33.36 -16.54
CA ALA A 145 -3.63 34.72 -16.50
C ALA A 145 -2.10 34.80 -16.63
N GLN A 146 -1.38 33.69 -16.40
CA GLN A 146 0.09 33.64 -16.40
C GLN A 146 0.73 33.42 -17.79
N ALA A 147 -0.07 33.23 -18.84
CA ALA A 147 0.43 32.81 -20.15
C ALA A 147 0.73 33.95 -21.13
N VAL A 148 0.47 35.21 -20.76
CA VAL A 148 0.82 36.37 -21.61
C VAL A 148 2.33 36.56 -21.57
N GLY A 149 3.04 36.01 -22.56
CA GLY A 149 4.49 36.07 -22.71
C GLY A 149 5.23 34.74 -22.50
N MET A 150 4.56 33.71 -22.01
CA MET A 150 5.17 32.38 -21.82
C MET A 150 5.30 31.63 -23.16
N ASP A 151 6.38 30.85 -23.31
CA ASP A 151 6.52 29.91 -24.42
C ASP A 151 5.88 28.55 -24.14
N LEU A 152 5.55 27.82 -25.21
CA LEU A 152 4.82 26.56 -25.09
C LEU A 152 5.66 25.50 -24.36
N HIS A 153 6.98 25.56 -24.50
CA HIS A 153 7.89 24.63 -23.84
C HIS A 153 7.82 24.81 -22.32
N THR A 154 8.01 26.03 -21.83
CA THR A 154 7.93 26.39 -20.41
C THR A 154 6.57 26.05 -19.84
N TRP A 155 5.49 26.35 -20.57
CA TRP A 155 4.14 26.00 -20.15
C TRP A 155 3.96 24.49 -19.98
N LEU A 156 4.52 23.67 -20.87
CA LEU A 156 4.52 22.21 -20.72
C LEU A 156 5.41 21.75 -19.57
N SER A 157 6.60 22.33 -19.40
CA SER A 157 7.53 21.97 -18.31
C SER A 157 6.88 22.12 -16.93
N LEU A 158 6.09 23.18 -16.73
CA LEU A 158 5.31 23.40 -15.51
C LEU A 158 4.19 22.38 -15.27
N ARG A 159 3.88 21.54 -16.27
CA ARG A 159 2.82 20.51 -16.27
C ARG A 159 3.38 19.11 -16.45
N SER A 160 4.56 18.85 -15.88
CA SER A 160 5.28 17.58 -16.05
C SER A 160 5.58 17.23 -17.51
N GLY A 161 5.73 18.22 -18.38
CA GLY A 161 6.10 18.04 -19.77
C GLY A 161 4.97 17.58 -20.70
N ILE A 162 3.71 17.48 -20.27
CA ILE A 162 2.59 17.05 -21.13
C ILE A 162 1.32 17.85 -20.85
N GLY A 163 0.53 18.13 -21.89
CA GLY A 163 -0.68 18.93 -21.76
C GLY A 163 -1.71 18.67 -22.85
N HIS A 164 -2.98 18.92 -22.52
CA HIS A 164 -4.08 18.84 -23.47
C HIS A 164 -4.08 20.08 -24.39
N ARG A 165 -4.40 19.90 -25.67
CA ARG A 165 -4.40 20.99 -26.66
C ARG A 165 -5.43 22.08 -26.34
N ASP A 166 -6.57 21.72 -25.78
CA ASP A 166 -7.58 22.69 -25.35
C ASP A 166 -7.12 23.52 -24.15
N ASP A 167 -6.28 22.95 -23.27
CA ASP A 167 -5.68 23.72 -22.16
C ASP A 167 -4.62 24.69 -22.69
N ALA A 168 -3.85 24.28 -23.70
CA ALA A 168 -2.94 25.19 -24.39
C ALA A 168 -3.71 26.32 -25.10
N ALA A 169 -4.84 26.01 -25.74
CA ALA A 169 -5.69 27.02 -26.35
C ALA A 169 -6.28 27.99 -25.31
N ALA A 170 -6.74 27.47 -24.16
CA ALA A 170 -7.23 28.28 -23.04
C ALA A 170 -6.13 29.16 -22.41
N ALA A 171 -4.87 28.72 -22.47
CA ALA A 171 -3.70 29.50 -22.09
C ALA A 171 -3.24 30.49 -23.19
N GLY A 172 -4.00 30.66 -24.28
CA GLY A 172 -3.70 31.65 -25.32
C GLY A 172 -2.69 31.20 -26.38
N PHE A 173 -2.29 29.92 -26.41
CA PHE A 173 -1.44 29.41 -27.48
C PHE A 173 -2.25 29.17 -28.75
N SER A 174 -1.95 29.93 -29.81
CA SER A 174 -2.64 29.77 -31.09
C SER A 174 -2.37 28.39 -31.73
N PRO A 175 -3.31 27.82 -32.50
CA PRO A 175 -3.08 26.57 -33.23
C PRO A 175 -1.90 26.63 -34.20
N ALA A 176 -1.57 27.82 -34.71
CA ALA A 176 -0.39 28.04 -35.55
C ALA A 176 0.90 27.86 -34.75
N ARG A 177 0.99 28.42 -33.54
CA ARG A 177 2.15 28.31 -32.64
C ARG A 177 2.38 26.86 -32.21
N VAL A 178 1.33 26.14 -31.83
CA VAL A 178 1.42 24.71 -31.48
C VAL A 178 1.89 23.88 -32.68
N ARG A 179 1.34 24.11 -33.88
CA ARG A 179 1.78 23.41 -35.11
C ARG A 179 3.24 23.71 -35.47
N ALA A 180 3.69 24.96 -35.28
CA ALA A 180 5.08 25.33 -35.51
C ALA A 180 6.02 24.62 -34.53
N ALA A 181 5.68 24.56 -33.24
CA ALA A 181 6.45 23.83 -32.24
C ALA A 181 6.53 22.32 -32.52
N ILE A 182 5.44 21.73 -33.03
CA ILE A 182 5.42 20.32 -33.46
C ILE A 182 6.33 20.10 -34.68
N ARG A 183 6.21 20.95 -35.73
CA ARG A 183 7.06 20.84 -36.92
C ARG A 183 8.54 21.07 -36.62
N GLY A 184 8.83 21.96 -35.69
CA GLY A 184 10.20 22.24 -35.23
C GLY A 184 10.78 21.19 -34.29
N GLY A 185 10.02 20.14 -33.92
CA GLY A 185 10.50 19.07 -33.04
C GLY A 185 10.65 19.46 -31.56
N ALA A 186 10.25 20.67 -31.16
CA ALA A 186 10.28 21.07 -29.75
C ALA A 186 9.23 20.34 -28.90
N VAL A 187 8.11 19.95 -29.54
CA VAL A 187 6.96 19.30 -28.91
C VAL A 187 6.50 18.14 -29.78
N GLN A 188 6.23 16.99 -29.19
CA GLN A 188 5.61 15.84 -29.86
C GLN A 188 4.09 15.85 -29.69
N ARG A 189 3.39 15.44 -30.74
CA ARG A 189 1.93 15.26 -30.71
C ARG A 189 1.59 13.83 -30.31
N ILE A 190 0.77 13.67 -29.27
CA ILE A 190 0.25 12.37 -28.83
C ILE A 190 -1.25 12.29 -29.17
N ARG A 191 -1.60 11.39 -30.10
CA ARG A 191 -2.94 11.29 -30.71
C ARG A 191 -3.43 12.66 -31.23
N ALA A 192 -4.75 12.89 -31.23
CA ALA A 192 -5.33 14.15 -31.67
C ALA A 192 -5.28 15.26 -30.61
N LYS A 193 -5.23 14.89 -29.32
CA LYS A 193 -5.60 15.75 -28.20
C LYS A 193 -4.44 16.21 -27.32
N TRP A 194 -3.32 15.49 -27.30
CA TRP A 194 -2.23 15.72 -26.36
C TRP A 194 -0.97 16.21 -27.06
N ILE A 195 -0.21 17.04 -26.36
CA ILE A 195 1.11 17.51 -26.76
C ILE A 195 2.08 17.32 -25.59
N ALA A 196 3.31 16.89 -25.88
CA ALA A 196 4.29 16.58 -24.85
C ALA A 196 5.70 17.02 -25.26
N LEU A 197 6.56 17.25 -24.28
CA LEU A 197 7.99 17.38 -24.46
C LEU A 197 8.62 15.99 -24.62
N HIS A 198 9.85 15.93 -25.14
CA HIS A 198 10.62 14.69 -25.17
C HIS A 198 11.03 14.22 -23.76
N SER A 199 11.09 15.16 -22.80
CA SER A 199 11.36 14.90 -21.39
C SER A 199 10.10 14.52 -20.58
N ALA A 200 8.93 14.43 -21.22
CA ALA A 200 7.70 14.06 -20.52
C ALA A 200 7.81 12.63 -19.94
N PRO A 201 7.31 12.39 -18.72
CA PRO A 201 7.32 11.07 -18.12
C PRO A 201 6.62 10.04 -19.01
N ILE A 202 7.30 8.91 -19.24
CA ILE A 202 6.88 7.91 -20.21
C ILE A 202 5.51 7.31 -19.86
N GLU A 203 5.19 7.19 -18.58
CA GLU A 203 3.91 6.68 -18.09
C GLU A 203 2.73 7.57 -18.50
N LEU A 204 2.90 8.91 -18.48
CA LEU A 204 1.87 9.85 -18.92
C LEU A 204 1.72 9.84 -20.45
N VAL A 205 2.84 9.75 -21.17
CA VAL A 205 2.83 9.63 -22.63
C VAL A 205 2.09 8.35 -23.05
N ARG A 206 2.35 7.22 -22.36
CA ARG A 206 1.66 5.95 -22.61
C ARG A 206 0.16 6.02 -22.26
N ALA A 207 -0.20 6.65 -21.14
CA ALA A 207 -1.61 6.88 -20.79
C ALA A 207 -2.33 7.71 -21.87
N ALA A 208 -1.73 8.82 -22.30
CA ALA A 208 -2.25 9.68 -23.35
C ALA A 208 -2.38 8.96 -24.69
N ALA A 209 -1.39 8.13 -25.06
CA ALA A 209 -1.40 7.33 -26.27
C ALA A 209 -2.48 6.24 -26.25
N ALA A 210 -2.76 5.67 -25.08
CA ALA A 210 -3.86 4.72 -24.87
C ALA A 210 -5.24 5.39 -24.79
N GLY A 211 -5.31 6.73 -24.63
CA GLY A 211 -6.58 7.44 -24.38
C GLY A 211 -7.16 7.18 -23.00
N GLY A 212 -6.30 6.80 -22.05
CA GLY A 212 -6.66 6.54 -20.67
C GLY A 212 -5.96 7.46 -19.70
N ALA A 213 -6.06 7.10 -18.43
CA ALA A 213 -5.42 7.79 -17.32
C ALA A 213 -4.72 6.78 -16.40
N LEU A 214 -3.63 7.20 -15.76
CA LEU A 214 -2.96 6.43 -14.70
C LEU A 214 -3.93 6.17 -13.54
N THR A 215 -3.92 4.95 -13.04
CA THR A 215 -4.78 4.51 -11.94
C THR A 215 -4.08 3.46 -11.08
N CYS A 216 -4.72 2.99 -10.01
CA CYS A 216 -4.24 1.86 -9.21
C CYS A 216 -2.80 2.12 -8.72
N VAL A 217 -1.92 1.10 -8.76
CA VAL A 217 -0.52 1.24 -8.33
C VAL A 217 0.31 2.19 -9.19
N SER A 218 -0.05 2.42 -10.46
CA SER A 218 0.67 3.42 -11.26
C SER A 218 0.38 4.85 -10.82
N LEU A 219 -0.85 5.14 -10.39
CA LEU A 219 -1.13 6.42 -9.74
C LEU A 219 -0.50 6.46 -8.34
N ALA A 220 -0.57 5.37 -7.59
CA ALA A 220 0.04 5.25 -6.26
C ALA A 220 1.54 5.58 -6.28
N ARG A 221 2.32 5.00 -7.22
CA ARG A 221 3.75 5.31 -7.40
C ARG A 221 3.98 6.80 -7.65
N ARG A 222 3.18 7.39 -8.53
CA ARG A 222 3.32 8.80 -8.92
C ARG A 222 2.93 9.78 -7.82
N ARG A 223 2.01 9.36 -6.95
CA ARG A 223 1.50 10.12 -5.80
C ARG A 223 2.16 9.75 -4.48
N GLU A 224 3.22 8.95 -4.53
CA GLU A 224 4.01 8.51 -3.36
C GLU A 224 3.17 7.79 -2.29
N TRP A 225 2.11 7.10 -2.71
CA TRP A 225 1.40 6.18 -1.82
C TRP A 225 2.24 4.93 -1.60
N TRP A 226 1.86 4.13 -0.61
CA TRP A 226 2.51 2.83 -0.42
C TRP A 226 2.14 1.91 -1.57
N VAL A 227 3.14 1.21 -2.10
CA VAL A 227 2.96 0.21 -3.14
C VAL A 227 3.44 -1.15 -2.64
N PRO A 228 2.76 -2.23 -3.01
CA PRO A 228 3.22 -3.58 -2.70
C PRO A 228 4.63 -3.80 -3.25
N PRO A 229 5.51 -4.46 -2.48
CA PRO A 229 6.90 -4.64 -2.89
C PRO A 229 7.07 -5.68 -4.02
N ASP A 230 6.02 -6.42 -4.33
CA ASP A 230 5.88 -7.29 -5.51
C ASP A 230 5.28 -6.56 -6.73
N ASP A 231 5.13 -5.23 -6.69
CA ASP A 231 4.83 -4.42 -7.88
C ASP A 231 5.92 -4.64 -8.94
N ASP A 232 5.52 -5.21 -10.08
CA ASP A 232 6.41 -5.51 -11.20
C ASP A 232 6.65 -4.28 -12.12
N GLY A 233 6.09 -3.13 -11.74
CA GLY A 233 6.19 -1.88 -12.49
C GLY A 233 5.22 -1.80 -13.68
N THR A 234 4.35 -2.80 -13.88
CA THR A 234 3.31 -2.78 -14.92
C THR A 234 2.48 -1.51 -14.83
N LEU A 235 2.15 -0.95 -15.99
CA LEU A 235 1.39 0.29 -16.07
C LEU A 235 -0.10 -0.01 -15.97
N HIS A 236 -0.78 0.55 -14.96
CA HIS A 236 -2.22 0.43 -14.76
C HIS A 236 -2.93 1.65 -15.34
N LEU A 237 -3.83 1.40 -16.29
CA LEU A 237 -4.57 2.42 -17.03
C LEU A 237 -6.08 2.28 -16.83
N HIS A 238 -6.74 3.36 -16.43
CA HIS A 238 -8.19 3.50 -16.48
C HIS A 238 -8.58 3.92 -17.89
N LEU A 239 -9.47 3.14 -18.50
CA LEU A 239 -9.96 3.34 -19.85
C LEU A 239 -11.49 3.41 -19.89
N PRO A 240 -12.05 4.21 -20.81
CA PRO A 240 -13.46 4.12 -21.18
C PRO A 240 -13.82 2.71 -21.67
N ARG A 241 -15.06 2.26 -21.44
CA ARG A 241 -15.53 0.88 -21.71
C ARG A 241 -15.29 0.33 -23.12
N HIS A 242 -15.08 1.20 -24.11
CA HIS A 242 -14.95 0.83 -25.51
C HIS A 242 -13.56 1.06 -26.09
N GLU A 243 -12.60 1.54 -25.28
CA GLU A 243 -11.25 1.78 -25.76
C GLU A 243 -10.49 0.46 -25.90
N SER A 244 -9.93 0.19 -27.07
CA SER A 244 -9.07 -0.98 -27.29
C SER A 244 -7.64 -0.66 -26.88
N VAL A 245 -7.05 -1.52 -26.04
CA VAL A 245 -5.62 -1.47 -25.73
C VAL A 245 -4.89 -2.45 -26.63
N ARG A 246 -3.88 -1.97 -27.35
CA ARG A 246 -3.00 -2.81 -28.18
C ARG A 246 -1.71 -3.20 -27.48
N ASP A 247 -1.33 -2.44 -26.45
CA ASP A 247 -0.15 -2.68 -25.64
C ASP A 247 -0.41 -3.85 -24.67
N ARG A 248 0.36 -4.93 -24.78
CA ARG A 248 0.23 -6.11 -23.92
C ARG A 248 0.93 -5.95 -22.55
N GLY A 249 1.70 -4.86 -22.36
CA GLY A 249 2.42 -4.57 -21.12
C GLY A 249 1.72 -3.55 -20.23
N VAL A 250 0.38 -3.55 -20.21
CA VAL A 250 -0.42 -2.70 -19.33
C VAL A 250 -1.57 -3.48 -18.69
N GLN A 251 -1.85 -3.17 -17.43
CA GLN A 251 -3.07 -3.59 -16.76
C GLN A 251 -4.18 -2.58 -17.06
N ALA A 252 -5.14 -2.99 -17.89
CA ALA A 252 -6.24 -2.13 -18.29
C ALA A 252 -7.45 -2.29 -17.35
N HIS A 253 -8.05 -1.17 -16.97
CA HIS A 253 -9.25 -1.08 -16.16
C HIS A 253 -10.36 -0.39 -16.95
N TRP A 254 -11.27 -1.19 -17.52
CA TRP A 254 -12.43 -0.68 -18.25
C TRP A 254 -13.60 -0.45 -17.29
N ALA A 255 -13.77 0.80 -16.85
CA ALA A 255 -14.79 1.16 -15.89
C ALA A 255 -15.42 2.52 -16.21
N LYS A 256 -16.70 2.67 -15.85
CA LYS A 256 -17.31 4.01 -15.76
C LYS A 256 -16.67 4.71 -14.54
N PRO A 257 -16.20 5.96 -14.65
CA PRO A 257 -15.69 6.70 -13.49
C PRO A 257 -16.69 6.78 -12.34
N LEU A 258 -16.20 6.78 -11.10
CA LEU A 258 -17.02 6.95 -9.91
C LEU A 258 -17.57 8.37 -9.83
N GLY A 259 -16.73 9.36 -10.14
CA GLY A 259 -17.08 10.78 -10.19
C GLY A 259 -17.28 11.34 -11.61
N PRO A 260 -17.27 12.68 -11.75
CA PRO A 260 -17.35 13.34 -13.05
C PRO A 260 -16.19 12.97 -13.99
N ASP A 261 -16.47 12.92 -15.29
CA ASP A 261 -15.46 12.66 -16.31
C ASP A 261 -14.42 13.79 -16.34
N ARG A 262 -13.14 13.41 -16.39
CA ARG A 262 -11.99 14.34 -16.45
C ARG A 262 -11.20 14.12 -17.75
N PRO A 263 -11.75 14.47 -18.93
CA PRO A 263 -11.15 14.13 -20.24
C PRO A 263 -9.81 14.81 -20.53
N ARG A 264 -9.44 15.82 -19.73
CA ARG A 264 -8.18 16.55 -19.80
C ARG A 264 -7.19 16.17 -18.69
N SER A 265 -7.47 15.07 -17.96
CA SER A 265 -6.56 14.51 -16.96
C SER A 265 -5.96 13.20 -17.48
N LEU A 266 -4.66 13.01 -17.25
CA LEU A 266 -3.97 11.73 -17.45
C LEU A 266 -3.86 10.93 -16.15
N GLU A 267 -4.48 11.41 -15.08
CA GLU A 267 -4.57 10.73 -13.79
C GLU A 267 -6.05 10.53 -13.48
N ALA A 268 -6.41 9.30 -13.10
CA ALA A 268 -7.75 8.97 -12.63
C ALA A 268 -8.04 9.70 -11.31
N SER A 269 -9.30 9.72 -10.90
CA SER A 269 -9.63 10.20 -9.56
C SER A 269 -9.00 9.29 -8.50
N VAL A 270 -8.79 9.83 -7.29
CA VAL A 270 -8.30 9.02 -6.18
C VAL A 270 -9.27 7.87 -5.93
N GLU A 271 -10.57 8.12 -5.94
CA GLU A 271 -11.60 7.10 -5.73
C GLU A 271 -11.55 6.00 -6.79
N ASP A 272 -11.40 6.36 -8.07
CA ASP A 272 -11.24 5.37 -9.15
C ASP A 272 -9.97 4.53 -8.94
N ALA A 273 -8.85 5.17 -8.58
CA ALA A 273 -7.59 4.50 -8.33
C ALA A 273 -7.67 3.53 -7.14
N LEU A 274 -8.30 3.93 -6.05
CA LEU A 274 -8.54 3.09 -4.88
C LEU A 274 -9.47 1.91 -5.23
N SER A 275 -10.53 2.14 -5.98
CA SER A 275 -11.43 1.08 -6.47
C SER A 275 -10.71 0.07 -7.38
N HIS A 276 -9.77 0.53 -8.22
CA HIS A 276 -8.94 -0.35 -9.04
C HIS A 276 -7.91 -1.11 -8.20
N ALA A 277 -7.27 -0.48 -7.21
CA ALA A 277 -6.36 -1.14 -6.28
C ALA A 277 -7.04 -2.28 -5.51
N ALA A 278 -8.27 -2.06 -5.05
CA ALA A 278 -9.07 -3.09 -4.38
C ALA A 278 -9.34 -4.32 -5.26
N GLN A 279 -9.33 -4.19 -6.59
CA GLN A 279 -9.54 -5.31 -7.52
C GLN A 279 -8.24 -6.01 -7.92
N CYS A 280 -7.12 -5.28 -7.90
CA CYS A 280 -5.81 -5.82 -8.27
C CYS A 280 -5.12 -6.56 -7.13
N PHE A 281 -5.32 -6.11 -5.89
CA PHE A 281 -4.52 -6.57 -4.76
C PHE A 281 -5.37 -7.34 -3.75
N PRO A 282 -4.75 -8.27 -3.00
CA PRO A 282 -5.35 -8.87 -1.83
C PRO A 282 -5.80 -7.80 -0.81
N LEU A 283 -6.78 -8.14 0.02
CA LEU A 283 -7.46 -7.19 0.92
C LEU A 283 -6.49 -6.42 1.82
N ASP A 284 -5.49 -7.08 2.38
CA ASP A 284 -4.46 -6.50 3.25
C ASP A 284 -3.61 -5.45 2.52
N GLN A 285 -3.10 -5.78 1.33
CA GLN A 285 -2.32 -4.87 0.51
C GLN A 285 -3.18 -3.72 -0.03
N ALA A 286 -4.39 -4.00 -0.50
CA ALA A 286 -5.31 -2.97 -0.97
C ALA A 286 -5.65 -1.98 0.15
N THR A 287 -5.92 -2.46 1.37
CA THR A 287 -6.18 -1.60 2.53
C THR A 287 -4.95 -0.75 2.87
N ALA A 288 -3.74 -1.31 2.80
CA ALA A 288 -2.51 -0.55 2.99
C ALA A 288 -2.29 0.55 1.94
N ILE A 289 -2.65 0.30 0.67
CA ILE A 289 -2.65 1.34 -0.36
C ILE A 289 -3.65 2.45 0.00
N TRP A 290 -4.87 2.09 0.43
CA TRP A 290 -5.91 3.04 0.81
C TRP A 290 -5.52 3.91 2.00
N GLU A 291 -5.01 3.31 3.08
CA GLU A 291 -4.52 4.04 4.26
C GLU A 291 -3.37 5.00 3.90
N SER A 292 -2.46 4.57 3.02
CA SER A 292 -1.38 5.44 2.56
C SER A 292 -1.88 6.60 1.70
N ALA A 293 -2.85 6.34 0.82
CA ALA A 293 -3.50 7.38 0.02
C ALA A 293 -4.26 8.40 0.89
N ILE A 294 -4.96 7.93 1.93
CA ILE A 294 -5.66 8.78 2.90
C ILE A 294 -4.70 9.80 3.52
N ARG A 295 -3.53 9.33 3.99
CA ARG A 295 -2.51 10.21 4.56
C ARG A 295 -1.89 11.14 3.53
N ALA A 296 -1.46 10.60 2.38
CA ALA A 296 -0.74 11.36 1.36
C ALA A 296 -1.61 12.45 0.71
N GLU A 297 -2.90 12.18 0.51
CA GLU A 297 -3.85 13.09 -0.13
C GLU A 297 -4.67 13.91 0.89
N ALA A 298 -4.40 13.76 2.20
CA ALA A 298 -5.15 14.39 3.29
C ALA A 298 -6.68 14.18 3.19
N ILE A 299 -7.11 12.97 2.85
CA ILE A 299 -8.52 12.63 2.66
C ILE A 299 -9.13 12.27 4.01
N ALA A 300 -10.26 12.89 4.36
CA ALA A 300 -11.05 12.45 5.51
C ALA A 300 -11.65 11.06 5.25
N LEU A 301 -11.49 10.14 6.21
CA LEU A 301 -12.01 8.78 6.09
C LEU A 301 -13.54 8.76 5.90
N GLU A 302 -14.24 9.68 6.55
CA GLU A 302 -15.69 9.86 6.44
C GLU A 302 -16.11 10.11 5.00
N SER A 303 -15.32 10.85 4.22
CA SER A 303 -15.57 11.11 2.81
C SER A 303 -15.50 9.82 1.99
N LEU A 304 -14.52 8.95 2.24
CA LEU A 304 -14.42 7.65 1.56
C LEU A 304 -15.54 6.68 1.95
N ARG A 305 -16.05 6.77 3.19
CA ARG A 305 -17.21 6.00 3.64
C ARG A 305 -18.51 6.42 2.96
N GLN A 306 -18.59 7.66 2.48
CA GLN A 306 -19.74 8.17 1.73
C GLN A 306 -19.71 7.81 0.24
N VAL A 307 -18.59 7.30 -0.27
CA VAL A 307 -18.47 6.90 -1.68
C VAL A 307 -19.30 5.63 -1.92
N THR A 308 -20.14 5.66 -2.96
CA THR A 308 -20.87 4.48 -3.44
C THR A 308 -19.94 3.55 -4.22
N TRP A 309 -19.22 2.70 -3.49
CA TRP A 309 -18.31 1.70 -4.06
C TRP A 309 -19.06 0.62 -4.85
N ARG A 310 -18.76 0.53 -6.16
CA ARG A 310 -19.46 -0.39 -7.08
C ARG A 310 -18.97 -1.83 -7.00
N SER A 311 -17.70 -2.05 -6.65
CA SER A 311 -17.13 -3.40 -6.53
C SER A 311 -17.27 -3.92 -5.10
N THR A 312 -17.49 -5.23 -4.96
CA THR A 312 -17.49 -5.88 -3.63
C THR A 312 -16.12 -5.78 -2.98
N ALA A 313 -15.05 -5.82 -3.77
CA ALA A 313 -13.69 -5.68 -3.25
C ALA A 313 -13.45 -4.29 -2.65
N ALA A 314 -13.84 -3.20 -3.32
CA ALA A 314 -13.71 -1.86 -2.78
C ALA A 314 -14.56 -1.64 -1.52
N ARG A 315 -15.78 -2.20 -1.47
CA ARG A 315 -16.60 -2.18 -0.25
C ARG A 315 -15.90 -2.86 0.93
N ARG A 316 -15.32 -4.04 0.71
CA ARG A 316 -14.57 -4.76 1.73
C ARG A 316 -13.36 -3.98 2.21
N VAL A 317 -12.60 -3.35 1.32
CA VAL A 317 -11.46 -2.50 1.71
C VAL A 317 -11.94 -1.30 2.52
N ALA A 318 -13.01 -0.62 2.09
CA ALA A 318 -13.59 0.51 2.81
C ALA A 318 -14.02 0.15 4.25
N GLU A 319 -14.56 -1.06 4.46
CA GLU A 319 -14.92 -1.59 5.78
C GLU A 319 -13.70 -1.83 6.69
N HIS A 320 -12.55 -2.19 6.13
CA HIS A 320 -11.33 -2.46 6.88
C HIS A 320 -10.47 -1.21 7.11
N THR A 321 -10.71 -0.15 6.33
CA THR A 321 -9.98 1.11 6.43
C THR A 321 -10.41 1.89 7.67
N ARG A 322 -9.43 2.31 8.47
CA ARG A 322 -9.57 2.97 9.77
C ARG A 322 -9.07 4.41 9.80
N GLY A 323 -8.14 4.79 8.93
CA GLY A 323 -7.59 6.15 8.85
C GLY A 323 -6.62 6.54 9.98
N ASP A 324 -6.38 5.65 10.94
CA ASP A 324 -5.55 5.88 12.14
C ASP A 324 -4.29 4.99 12.20
N THR A 325 -4.07 4.10 11.23
CA THR A 325 -2.88 3.24 11.23
C THR A 325 -1.62 4.04 10.91
N GLY A 326 -0.56 3.86 11.72
CA GLY A 326 0.69 4.61 11.63
C GLY A 326 1.56 4.22 10.44
N SER A 327 1.41 2.99 9.94
CA SER A 327 2.15 2.49 8.79
C SER A 327 1.38 1.46 7.98
N SER A 328 1.76 1.30 6.71
CA SER A 328 1.21 0.27 5.82
C SER A 328 1.44 -1.14 6.36
N LEU A 329 2.52 -1.36 7.11
CA LEU A 329 2.85 -2.65 7.71
C LEU A 329 1.88 -2.98 8.85
N GLU A 330 1.52 -1.98 9.67
CA GLU A 330 0.49 -2.11 10.69
C GLU A 330 -0.88 -2.42 10.07
N THR A 331 -1.24 -1.74 8.97
CA THR A 331 -2.48 -2.01 8.23
C THR A 331 -2.53 -3.46 7.75
N ILE A 332 -1.46 -3.96 7.13
CA ILE A 332 -1.39 -5.35 6.66
C ILE A 332 -1.56 -6.33 7.83
N PHE A 333 -0.85 -6.10 8.93
CA PHE A 333 -0.92 -6.94 10.13
C PHE A 333 -2.35 -6.98 10.70
N HIS A 334 -3.01 -5.82 10.80
CA HIS A 334 -4.40 -5.72 11.25
C HIS A 334 -5.35 -6.52 10.38
N VAL A 335 -5.33 -6.28 9.07
CA VAL A 335 -6.27 -6.90 8.16
C VAL A 335 -6.15 -8.41 8.23
N ARG A 336 -4.93 -8.94 8.30
CA ARG A 336 -4.69 -10.38 8.41
C ARG A 336 -5.18 -11.00 9.72
N LEU A 337 -5.10 -10.26 10.83
CA LEU A 337 -5.61 -10.72 12.13
C LEU A 337 -7.10 -10.44 12.36
N SER A 338 -7.72 -9.57 11.56
CA SER A 338 -9.11 -9.12 11.78
C SER A 338 -10.14 -10.27 11.85
N GLY A 339 -9.88 -11.38 11.16
CA GLY A 339 -10.74 -12.57 11.14
C GLY A 339 -10.52 -13.56 12.28
N TRP A 340 -9.57 -13.35 13.19
CA TRP A 340 -9.16 -14.36 14.18
C TRP A 340 -10.06 -14.41 15.43
N GLY A 341 -10.98 -13.45 15.59
CA GLY A 341 -11.85 -13.38 16.77
C GLY A 341 -11.12 -13.05 18.07
N VAL A 342 -9.89 -12.52 17.99
CA VAL A 342 -9.12 -12.06 19.15
C VAL A 342 -9.29 -10.56 19.34
N ARG A 343 -9.27 -10.11 20.61
CA ARG A 343 -9.29 -8.68 20.91
C ARG A 343 -7.94 -8.06 20.54
N LEU A 344 -7.91 -7.27 19.46
CA LEU A 344 -6.73 -6.55 18.99
C LEU A 344 -6.87 -5.06 19.31
N ARG A 345 -5.88 -4.47 19.97
CA ARG A 345 -5.76 -3.02 20.21
C ARG A 345 -4.49 -2.49 19.57
N PHE A 346 -4.55 -1.23 19.14
CA PHE A 346 -3.55 -0.54 18.33
C PHE A 346 -2.90 0.57 19.14
N GLN A 347 -1.62 0.85 18.87
CA GLN A 347 -0.90 2.02 19.37
C GLN A 347 -1.20 2.27 20.85
N VAL A 348 -1.08 1.22 21.67
CA VAL A 348 -1.50 1.26 23.07
C VAL A 348 -0.38 1.86 23.90
N HIS A 349 -0.65 2.97 24.59
CA HIS A 349 0.32 3.56 25.50
C HIS A 349 0.51 2.67 26.74
N LEU A 350 1.68 2.05 26.87
CA LEU A 350 2.06 1.17 27.97
C LEU A 350 3.47 1.49 28.45
N ALA A 351 3.70 1.48 29.76
CA ALA A 351 5.01 1.71 30.36
C ALA A 351 5.79 2.92 29.77
N GLY A 352 5.06 4.01 29.47
CA GLY A 352 5.62 5.28 28.99
C GLY A 352 5.82 5.39 27.47
N HIS A 353 5.50 4.36 26.69
CA HIS A 353 5.66 4.34 25.23
C HIS A 353 4.47 3.66 24.54
N ASP A 354 4.27 3.95 23.26
CA ASP A 354 3.23 3.29 22.46
C ASP A 354 3.76 1.96 21.91
N VAL A 355 2.94 0.91 22.01
CA VAL A 355 3.21 -0.37 21.35
C VAL A 355 2.28 -0.55 20.16
N ASP A 356 2.78 -1.11 19.05
CA ASP A 356 2.02 -1.23 17.80
C ASP A 356 0.72 -2.02 17.99
N PHE A 357 0.83 -3.20 18.62
CA PHE A 357 -0.31 -4.10 18.83
C PHE A 357 -0.32 -4.74 20.21
N LEU A 358 -1.52 -4.83 20.78
CA LEU A 358 -1.82 -5.63 21.96
C LEU A 358 -2.94 -6.62 21.66
N ILE A 359 -2.59 -7.91 21.64
CA ILE A 359 -3.50 -9.03 21.50
C ILE A 359 -3.96 -9.49 22.89
N GLY A 360 -5.28 -9.49 23.09
CA GLY A 360 -5.91 -9.76 24.38
C GLY A 360 -5.54 -8.69 25.41
N THR A 361 -4.84 -9.13 26.46
CA THR A 361 -4.45 -8.29 27.60
C THR A 361 -2.94 -8.22 27.80
N HIS A 362 -2.17 -9.23 27.35
CA HIS A 362 -0.75 -9.38 27.70
C HIS A 362 0.20 -9.75 26.55
N LEU A 363 -0.30 -10.03 25.34
CA LEU A 363 0.56 -10.34 24.19
C LEU A 363 0.79 -9.10 23.35
N ILE A 364 1.97 -8.53 23.44
CA ILE A 364 2.41 -7.37 22.66
C ILE A 364 3.09 -7.86 21.39
N VAL A 365 2.73 -7.26 20.26
CA VAL A 365 3.42 -7.45 18.99
C VAL A 365 3.94 -6.10 18.51
N GLN A 366 5.23 -6.06 18.24
CA GLN A 366 5.91 -4.94 17.61
C GLN A 366 6.34 -5.29 16.19
N VAL A 367 6.15 -4.35 15.29
CA VAL A 367 6.25 -4.52 13.85
C VAL A 367 7.31 -3.54 13.36
N ASP A 368 8.52 -4.05 13.17
CA ASP A 368 9.65 -3.22 12.76
C ASP A 368 9.55 -2.92 11.26
N GLY A 369 9.11 -1.69 10.97
CA GLY A 369 9.33 -1.08 9.66
C GLY A 369 10.83 -1.02 9.37
N TRP A 370 11.24 -1.37 8.14
CA TRP A 370 12.62 -1.26 7.70
C TRP A 370 13.01 0.22 7.56
N ALA A 371 13.25 0.90 8.67
CA ALA A 371 13.83 2.23 8.67
C ALA A 371 15.34 2.10 8.81
N HIS A 372 16.09 2.37 7.74
CA HIS A 372 17.53 2.61 7.77
C HIS A 372 17.92 3.91 8.52
N HIS A 373 17.06 4.37 9.43
CA HIS A 373 17.16 5.64 10.14
C HIS A 373 16.88 5.53 11.64
N SER A 374 16.69 4.34 12.20
CA SER A 374 16.68 4.21 13.67
C SER A 374 18.08 4.53 14.19
N THR A 375 18.17 5.62 14.95
CA THR A 375 19.42 5.99 15.59
C THR A 375 19.78 4.92 16.62
N SER A 376 21.06 4.83 16.99
CA SER A 376 21.49 3.95 18.10
C SER A 376 20.66 4.20 19.36
N ALA A 377 20.29 5.47 19.61
CA ALA A 377 19.48 5.88 20.75
C ALA A 377 18.03 5.33 20.69
N ASP A 378 17.40 5.31 19.51
CA ASP A 378 16.06 4.73 19.34
C ASP A 378 16.07 3.24 19.66
N ARG A 379 17.06 2.53 19.11
CA ARG A 379 17.23 1.10 19.37
C ARG A 379 17.48 0.81 20.85
N THR A 380 18.29 1.61 21.53
CA THR A 380 18.52 1.46 22.97
C THR A 380 17.22 1.67 23.76
N ARG A 381 16.40 2.67 23.39
CA ARG A 381 15.10 2.91 24.02
C ARG A 381 14.14 1.75 23.80
N ASP A 382 14.04 1.20 22.59
CA ASP A 382 13.18 0.07 22.28
C ASP A 382 13.57 -1.18 23.07
N ILE A 383 14.89 -1.45 23.18
CA ILE A 383 15.41 -2.57 23.99
C ILE A 383 15.05 -2.39 25.47
N ALA A 384 15.23 -1.19 26.01
CA ALA A 384 14.89 -0.88 27.40
C ALA A 384 13.39 -1.01 27.66
N HIS A 385 12.57 -0.54 26.73
CA HIS A 385 11.11 -0.64 26.79
C HIS A 385 10.64 -2.11 26.75
N ASP A 386 11.21 -2.92 25.85
CA ASP A 386 10.91 -4.34 25.77
C ASP A 386 11.28 -5.09 27.06
N ALA A 387 12.37 -4.71 27.73
CA ALA A 387 12.74 -5.27 29.02
C ALA A 387 11.72 -4.92 30.12
N GLU A 388 11.30 -3.65 30.18
CA GLU A 388 10.30 -3.17 31.13
C GLU A 388 8.94 -3.85 30.94
N LEU A 389 8.49 -4.02 29.69
CA LEU A 389 7.26 -4.74 29.39
C LEU A 389 7.33 -6.20 29.87
N ARG A 390 8.46 -6.89 29.66
CA ARG A 390 8.64 -8.26 30.14
C ARG A 390 8.64 -8.34 31.67
N LEU A 391 9.27 -7.39 32.37
CA LEU A 391 9.22 -7.31 33.84
C LEU A 391 7.80 -7.15 34.37
N ARG A 392 6.93 -6.45 33.64
CA ARG A 392 5.51 -6.29 33.95
C ARG A 392 4.64 -7.51 33.60
N GLY A 393 5.24 -8.58 33.07
CA GLY A 393 4.56 -9.83 32.75
C GLY A 393 3.94 -9.87 31.35
N TYR A 394 4.26 -8.93 30.46
CA TYR A 394 3.84 -8.99 29.07
C TYR A 394 4.72 -9.97 28.27
N THR A 395 4.09 -10.66 27.31
CA THR A 395 4.82 -11.38 26.28
C THR A 395 5.05 -10.44 25.11
N VAL A 396 6.31 -10.19 24.74
CA VAL A 396 6.66 -9.28 23.64
C VAL A 396 7.23 -10.08 22.46
N LEU A 397 6.56 -10.03 21.31
CA LEU A 397 7.02 -10.58 20.05
C LEU A 397 7.33 -9.44 19.07
N ARG A 398 8.44 -9.53 18.36
CA ARG A 398 8.85 -8.55 17.36
C ARG A 398 9.00 -9.22 16.01
N PHE A 399 8.41 -8.63 14.96
CA PHE A 399 8.49 -9.13 13.60
C PHE A 399 9.02 -8.05 12.67
N SER A 400 9.99 -8.42 11.85
CA SER A 400 10.53 -7.54 10.82
C SER A 400 9.57 -7.36 9.64
N TYR A 401 9.73 -6.25 8.92
CA TYR A 401 9.10 -6.03 7.60
C TYR A 401 9.15 -7.28 6.71
N ARG A 402 10.34 -7.90 6.59
CA ARG A 402 10.52 -9.09 5.74
C ARG A 402 9.63 -10.25 6.17
N GLN A 403 9.50 -10.48 7.49
CA GLN A 403 8.64 -11.55 8.01
C GLN A 403 7.17 -11.27 7.73
N ILE A 404 6.71 -10.05 7.99
CA ILE A 404 5.30 -9.68 7.76
C ILE A 404 4.96 -9.79 6.27
N ILE A 405 5.80 -9.26 5.38
CA ILE A 405 5.50 -9.23 3.95
C ILE A 405 5.71 -10.59 3.27
N TYR A 406 6.86 -11.24 3.49
CA TYR A 406 7.28 -12.39 2.69
C TYR A 406 7.24 -13.74 3.41
N ASP A 407 7.06 -13.77 4.74
CA ASP A 407 7.04 -15.00 5.54
C ASP A 407 5.89 -14.99 6.55
N TRP A 408 4.71 -14.61 6.07
CA TRP A 408 3.51 -14.48 6.90
C TRP A 408 3.16 -15.77 7.63
N GLN A 409 3.29 -16.91 6.95
CA GLN A 409 2.93 -18.22 7.52
C GLN A 409 3.74 -18.53 8.79
N SER A 410 5.01 -18.09 8.85
CA SER A 410 5.83 -18.25 10.06
C SER A 410 5.35 -17.34 11.19
N VAL A 411 5.04 -16.08 10.90
CA VAL A 411 4.47 -15.11 11.86
C VAL A 411 3.15 -15.63 12.42
N GLU A 412 2.25 -16.05 11.54
CA GLU A 412 0.94 -16.61 11.88
C GLU A 412 1.08 -17.82 12.81
N ARG A 413 1.94 -18.78 12.47
CA ARG A 413 2.20 -19.96 13.31
C ARG A 413 2.69 -19.59 14.70
N ILE A 414 3.58 -18.61 14.82
CA ILE A 414 4.11 -18.13 16.11
C ILE A 414 2.98 -17.49 16.93
N LEU A 415 2.17 -16.63 16.31
CA LEU A 415 1.05 -15.96 16.98
C LEU A 415 0.00 -16.96 17.45
N ILE A 416 -0.40 -17.91 16.61
CA ILE A 416 -1.33 -18.98 16.98
C ILE A 416 -0.78 -19.76 18.17
N ALA A 417 0.50 -20.16 18.14
CA ALA A 417 1.11 -20.89 19.25
C ALA A 417 1.14 -20.08 20.55
N ALA A 418 1.44 -18.77 20.49
CA ALA A 418 1.40 -17.88 21.64
C ALA A 418 -0.02 -17.77 22.22
N ILE A 419 -1.03 -17.62 21.35
CA ILE A 419 -2.43 -17.54 21.74
C ILE A 419 -2.88 -18.85 22.40
N CYS A 420 -2.62 -20.01 21.80
CA CYS A 420 -2.98 -21.32 22.35
C CYS A 420 -2.31 -21.61 23.70
N ARG A 421 -1.14 -21.04 23.97
CA ARG A 421 -0.46 -21.14 25.28
C ARG A 421 -0.96 -20.12 26.31
N GLY A 422 -1.96 -19.31 25.97
CA GLY A 422 -2.51 -18.29 26.86
C GLY A 422 -1.62 -17.06 27.04
N ALA A 423 -0.59 -16.84 26.21
CA ALA A 423 0.34 -15.71 26.35
C ALA A 423 -0.33 -14.33 26.17
N HIS A 424 -1.54 -14.31 25.60
CA HIS A 424 -2.38 -13.13 25.44
C HIS A 424 -3.25 -12.82 26.68
N LEU A 425 -3.29 -13.72 27.65
CA LEU A 425 -4.01 -13.59 28.91
C LEU A 425 -3.06 -13.17 30.04
N ALA A 426 -3.63 -12.62 31.11
CA ALA A 426 -2.86 -12.32 32.31
C ALA A 426 -2.23 -13.61 32.86
N PRO A 427 -0.94 -13.58 33.23
CA PRO A 427 -0.32 -14.72 33.89
C PRO A 427 -1.09 -15.03 35.17
N VAL A 428 -1.44 -16.30 35.36
CA VAL A 428 -2.07 -16.76 36.60
C VAL A 428 -1.02 -16.61 37.70
N ARG A 429 -1.26 -15.70 38.65
CA ARG A 429 -0.44 -15.61 39.86
C ARG A 429 -0.74 -16.86 40.69
N ALA A 430 0.27 -17.72 40.85
CA ALA A 430 0.20 -18.91 41.68
C ALA A 430 0.11 -18.56 43.16
#